data_AF-A0A6G0XR05-F1
#
_entry.id   AF-A0A6G0XR05-F1
#
_cell.length_a   1.000
_cell.length_b   1.000
_cell.length_c   1.000
_cell.angle_alpha   90.00
_cell.angle_beta   90.00
_cell.angle_gamma   90.00
#
_symmetry.space_group_name_H-M   'P 1'
#
loop_
_entity.id
_entity.type
_entity.pdbx_description
1 polymer ?
#
loop_
_entity_poly.entity_id
_entity_poly.type
_entity_poly.pdbx_seq_one_letter_code
_entity_poly.pdbx_strand_id
1 'polypeptide(L)'
;MTAVLNNDHLVREILSRLDIRDLGAAMCVDRLWHSIAKEQNLWSQIAERTLSSLVGPASRSLYNTVGPFRYLELVVTHKQEKTLLRTPCRELVDSSAWTRFVRDNKWTARLHIAYTLDLAIPLMENDDAAYVLVSFAECLEDSFHDLDAAQSLLLQALPLADEPVWIMHHLALLSEKQQDYDQAEQWFERAHSTDSTFVNNTCNYAVFMEERRLDYDRAEALYTEALQQNSPPTTRLDVYYALVDFYTFKRRNLDQAEALLAQAFRFLKQQSLESMAGLDVKVAIQYCEFLVYIRHNFTAARAIYGALVDRCDHEESSEPQVARFLCIGLLSYAIAIVFATGTRSMALKILAKARAMPATASDPVTQRYLLTADCVVQHLLLCRALESQRDIQSLGPLMGLLHYLDGRTANAIQLWSTCIDSLVNVNSPDYAFPGYCTGVVLHLGNNFAVAQQAITKALTVDVHFVQFQNLKFILNEVAQASSMPSTRRQRALQFLEVVSAFFLSQGGG
;
A
#
# COMPACT_ATOMS: atom_id res chain seq x y z
N MET A 1 -38.19 51.80 -0.77
CA MET A 1 -37.10 50.78 -0.72
C MET A 1 -37.62 49.36 -0.49
N THR A 2 -38.58 49.12 0.41
CA THR A 2 -39.16 47.79 0.67
C THR A 2 -39.89 47.13 -0.53
N ALA A 3 -40.46 47.91 -1.44
CA ALA A 3 -41.15 47.38 -2.64
C ALA A 3 -40.19 46.82 -3.73
N VAL A 4 -38.93 47.24 -3.73
CA VAL A 4 -37.91 46.75 -4.69
C VAL A 4 -37.24 45.48 -4.16
N LEU A 5 -37.03 45.41 -2.84
CA LEU A 5 -36.36 44.28 -2.16
C LEU A 5 -37.21 42.99 -2.12
N ASN A 6 -38.53 43.09 -2.32
CA ASN A 6 -39.46 41.96 -2.33
C ASN A 6 -39.95 41.60 -3.75
N ASN A 7 -39.32 42.15 -4.80
CA ASN A 7 -39.69 41.86 -6.18
C ASN A 7 -38.59 41.03 -6.86
N ASP A 8 -38.89 39.74 -7.07
CA ASP A 8 -37.96 38.76 -7.63
C ASP A 8 -37.35 39.20 -8.97
N HIS A 9 -38.12 39.88 -9.81
CA HIS A 9 -37.64 40.35 -11.12
C HIS A 9 -36.61 41.47 -10.97
N LEU A 10 -36.87 42.45 -10.11
CA LEU A 10 -35.95 43.57 -9.88
C LEU A 10 -34.69 43.11 -9.15
N VAL A 11 -34.82 42.20 -8.18
CA VAL A 11 -33.67 41.61 -7.49
C VAL A 11 -32.81 40.82 -8.49
N ARG A 12 -33.41 39.98 -9.34
CA ARG A 12 -32.68 39.23 -10.37
C ARG A 12 -31.95 40.15 -11.36
N GLU A 13 -32.56 41.26 -11.76
CA GLU A 13 -31.94 42.25 -12.65
C GLU A 13 -30.73 42.92 -11.98
N ILE A 14 -30.84 43.32 -10.71
CA ILE A 14 -29.73 43.89 -9.93
C ILE A 14 -28.59 42.88 -9.79
N LEU A 15 -28.90 41.65 -9.39
CA LEU A 15 -27.90 40.60 -9.19
C LEU A 15 -27.15 40.24 -10.48
N SER A 16 -27.81 40.33 -11.65
CA SER A 16 -27.18 40.08 -12.96
C SER A 16 -26.10 41.09 -13.37
N ARG A 17 -25.97 42.20 -12.63
CA ARG A 17 -24.99 43.27 -12.86
C ARG A 17 -23.83 43.26 -11.86
N LEU A 18 -23.91 42.43 -10.82
CA LEU A 18 -22.88 42.33 -9.78
C LEU A 18 -21.68 41.52 -10.25
N ASP A 19 -20.53 41.80 -9.65
CA ASP A 19 -19.34 40.94 -9.80
C ASP A 19 -19.43 39.70 -8.88
N ILE A 20 -18.46 38.80 -8.99
CA ILE A 20 -18.42 37.54 -8.22
C ILE A 20 -18.48 37.79 -6.71
N ARG A 21 -17.79 38.83 -6.23
CA ARG A 21 -17.67 39.14 -4.80
C ARG A 21 -18.96 39.73 -4.26
N ASP A 22 -19.54 40.67 -5.01
CA ASP A 22 -20.78 41.35 -4.65
C ASP A 22 -21.99 40.40 -4.74
N LEU A 23 -21.99 39.46 -5.70
CA LEU A 23 -23.00 38.42 -5.77
C LEU A 23 -22.88 37.41 -4.61
N GLY A 24 -21.65 37.10 -4.19
CA GLY A 24 -21.41 36.32 -2.96
C GLY A 24 -21.90 37.04 -1.70
N ALA A 25 -21.67 38.35 -1.60
CA ALA A 25 -22.19 39.16 -0.48
C ALA A 25 -23.72 39.26 -0.49
N ALA A 26 -24.33 39.36 -1.68
CA ALA A 26 -25.77 39.36 -1.88
C ALA A 26 -26.45 38.10 -1.31
N MET A 27 -25.78 36.93 -1.35
CA MET A 27 -26.29 35.69 -0.75
C MET A 27 -26.46 35.74 0.77
N CYS A 28 -25.83 36.72 1.45
CA CYS A 28 -25.86 36.88 2.90
C CYS A 28 -26.87 37.93 3.39
N VAL A 29 -27.61 38.58 2.47
CA VAL A 29 -28.52 39.69 2.80
C VAL A 29 -29.81 39.21 3.45
N ASP A 30 -30.58 38.35 2.79
CA ASP A 30 -31.82 37.73 3.29
C ASP A 30 -32.17 36.49 2.45
N ARG A 31 -33.17 35.69 2.85
CA ARG A 31 -33.62 34.45 2.21
C ARG A 31 -34.00 34.63 0.73
N LEU A 32 -34.65 35.73 0.37
CA LEU A 32 -35.03 36.01 -1.02
C LEU A 32 -33.80 36.29 -1.89
N TRP A 33 -32.85 37.06 -1.37
CA TRP A 33 -31.58 37.32 -2.07
C TRP A 33 -30.73 36.06 -2.16
N HIS A 34 -30.72 35.24 -1.11
CA HIS A 34 -30.05 33.95 -1.10
C HIS A 34 -30.61 32.98 -2.14
N SER A 35 -31.93 32.90 -2.30
CA SER A 35 -32.56 32.00 -3.28
C SER A 35 -32.29 32.42 -4.71
N ILE A 36 -32.43 33.72 -5.02
CA ILE A 36 -32.20 34.24 -6.37
C ILE A 36 -30.71 34.24 -6.71
N ALA A 37 -29.83 34.62 -5.79
CA ALA A 37 -28.38 34.59 -6.00
C ALA A 37 -27.83 33.17 -6.16
N LYS A 38 -28.56 32.11 -5.79
CA LYS A 38 -28.16 30.71 -6.07
C LYS A 38 -28.52 30.24 -7.49
N GLU A 39 -29.24 31.05 -8.28
CA GLU A 39 -29.61 30.67 -9.63
C GLU A 39 -28.37 30.50 -10.53
N GLN A 40 -28.20 29.29 -11.07
CA GLN A 40 -27.07 28.92 -11.94
C GLN A 40 -26.92 29.84 -13.15
N ASN A 41 -28.03 30.39 -13.66
CA ASN A 41 -28.05 31.30 -14.80
C ASN A 41 -27.29 32.61 -14.53
N LEU A 42 -27.37 33.16 -13.31
CA LEU A 42 -26.66 34.39 -12.95
C LEU A 42 -25.15 34.16 -12.94
N TRP A 43 -24.71 33.06 -12.32
CA TRP A 43 -23.29 32.68 -12.30
C TRP A 43 -22.76 32.33 -13.70
N SER A 44 -23.60 31.74 -14.56
CA SER A 44 -23.22 31.44 -15.95
C SER A 44 -22.96 32.72 -16.73
N GLN A 45 -23.85 33.71 -16.63
CA GLN A 45 -23.67 35.01 -17.28
C GLN A 45 -22.42 35.75 -16.79
N ILE A 46 -22.10 35.64 -15.49
CA ILE A 46 -20.88 36.23 -14.92
C ILE A 46 -19.64 35.50 -15.44
N ALA A 47 -19.66 34.17 -15.51
CA ALA A 47 -18.54 33.39 -16.04
C ALA A 47 -18.27 33.73 -17.51
N GLU A 48 -19.31 33.84 -18.32
CA GLU A 48 -19.20 34.21 -19.74
C GLU A 48 -18.67 35.64 -19.95
N ARG A 49 -19.03 36.59 -19.07
CA ARG A 49 -18.49 37.96 -19.11
C ARG A 49 -17.05 38.04 -18.61
N THR A 50 -16.64 37.13 -17.74
CA THR A 50 -15.31 37.14 -17.14
C THR A 50 -14.32 36.47 -18.10
N LEU A 51 -13.80 37.26 -19.05
CA LEU A 51 -12.83 36.86 -20.10
C LEU A 51 -11.60 36.07 -19.59
N SER A 52 -11.27 36.16 -18.29
CA SER A 52 -10.14 35.45 -17.69
C SER A 52 -10.52 34.11 -17.02
N SER A 53 -11.78 33.67 -17.11
CA SER A 53 -12.28 32.52 -16.33
C SER A 53 -12.40 31.25 -17.15
N LEU A 54 -12.75 31.33 -18.43
CA LEU A 54 -12.89 30.18 -19.33
C LEU A 54 -11.88 30.34 -20.45
N VAL A 55 -10.68 29.83 -20.21
CA VAL A 55 -9.49 30.15 -21.00
C VAL A 55 -9.23 29.14 -22.13
N GLY A 56 -9.91 28.00 -22.12
CA GLY A 56 -9.79 26.95 -23.12
C GLY A 56 -10.67 25.72 -22.84
N PRO A 57 -10.46 24.62 -23.57
CA PRO A 57 -11.28 23.42 -23.45
C PRO A 57 -11.19 22.73 -22.08
N ALA A 58 -10.02 22.69 -21.43
CA ALA A 58 -9.88 22.02 -20.14
C ALA A 58 -10.61 22.78 -19.02
N SER A 59 -10.47 24.10 -19.00
CA SER A 59 -11.20 24.98 -18.09
C SER A 59 -12.72 24.96 -18.33
N ARG A 60 -13.16 24.87 -19.60
CA ARG A 60 -14.57 24.70 -19.95
C ARG A 60 -15.13 23.35 -19.53
N SER A 61 -14.36 22.27 -19.67
CA SER A 61 -14.72 20.94 -19.19
C SER A 61 -14.91 20.94 -17.67
N LEU A 62 -13.97 21.50 -16.92
CA LEU A 62 -14.08 21.63 -15.47
C LEU A 62 -15.30 22.46 -15.05
N TYR A 63 -15.55 23.58 -15.73
CA TYR A 63 -16.73 24.43 -15.51
C TYR A 63 -18.04 23.65 -15.67
N ASN A 64 -18.15 22.82 -16.72
CA ASN A 64 -19.33 21.98 -16.93
C ASN A 64 -19.49 20.92 -15.83
N THR A 65 -18.39 20.40 -15.29
CA THR A 65 -18.40 19.37 -14.24
C THR A 65 -18.81 19.92 -12.87
N VAL A 66 -18.25 21.06 -12.45
CA VAL A 66 -18.50 21.61 -11.09
C VAL A 66 -19.65 22.61 -11.04
N GLY A 67 -20.09 23.13 -12.19
CA GLY A 67 -21.10 24.16 -12.31
C GLY A 67 -20.56 25.59 -12.09
N PRO A 68 -21.27 26.60 -12.61
CA PRO A 68 -20.77 27.98 -12.71
C PRO A 68 -20.47 28.64 -11.37
N PHE A 69 -21.31 28.42 -10.35
CA PHE A 69 -21.08 28.99 -9.02
C PHE A 69 -19.76 28.50 -8.41
N ARG A 70 -19.62 27.17 -8.30
CA ARG A 70 -18.45 26.53 -7.70
C ARG A 70 -17.19 26.82 -8.52
N TYR A 71 -17.31 26.86 -9.84
CA TYR A 71 -16.20 27.21 -10.71
C TYR A 71 -15.66 28.62 -10.41
N LEU A 72 -16.53 29.63 -10.35
CA LEU A 72 -16.10 31.01 -10.09
C LEU A 72 -15.53 31.20 -8.68
N GLU A 73 -16.04 30.46 -7.68
CA GLU A 73 -15.43 30.39 -6.35
C GLU A 73 -13.99 29.88 -6.42
N LEU A 74 -13.75 28.78 -7.14
CA LEU A 74 -12.40 28.23 -7.34
C LEU A 74 -11.49 29.22 -8.07
N VAL A 75 -11.99 29.96 -9.05
CA VAL A 75 -11.23 31.00 -9.77
C VAL A 75 -10.79 32.12 -8.82
N VAL A 76 -11.66 32.55 -7.90
CA VAL A 76 -11.30 33.57 -6.91
C VAL A 76 -10.24 33.05 -5.95
N THR A 77 -10.39 31.81 -5.44
CA THR A 77 -9.38 31.19 -4.56
C THR A 77 -8.04 31.00 -5.28
N HIS A 78 -8.06 30.50 -6.52
CA HIS A 78 -6.85 30.30 -7.33
C HIS A 78 -6.06 31.60 -7.55
N LYS A 79 -6.76 32.72 -7.79
CA LYS A 79 -6.13 34.05 -7.92
C LYS A 79 -5.44 34.54 -6.63
N GLN A 80 -5.82 34.02 -5.47
CA GLN A 80 -5.22 34.39 -4.18
C GLN A 80 -3.91 33.63 -3.94
N GLU A 81 -3.70 32.48 -4.59
CA GLU A 81 -2.53 31.61 -4.44
C GLU A 81 -1.31 32.12 -5.25
N LYS A 82 -0.70 33.22 -4.78
CA LYS A 82 0.43 33.87 -5.46
C LYS A 82 1.65 32.98 -5.63
N THR A 83 1.90 32.07 -4.69
CA THR A 83 3.06 31.17 -4.73
C THR A 83 2.93 30.18 -5.89
N LEU A 84 1.74 29.62 -6.05
CA LEU A 84 1.39 28.70 -7.14
C LEU A 84 1.50 29.38 -8.51
N LEU A 85 0.97 30.61 -8.63
CA LEU A 85 0.97 31.36 -9.89
C LEU A 85 2.36 31.89 -10.33
N ARG A 86 3.33 31.99 -9.42
CA ARG A 86 4.66 32.56 -9.70
C ARG A 86 5.73 31.50 -9.96
N THR A 87 5.51 30.27 -9.51
CA THR A 87 6.48 29.20 -9.63
C THR A 87 6.36 28.58 -11.04
N PRO A 88 7.47 28.40 -11.78
CA PRO A 88 7.44 27.68 -13.05
C PRO A 88 6.81 26.30 -12.88
N CYS A 89 5.93 25.89 -13.80
CA CYS A 89 5.16 24.65 -13.65
C CYS A 89 6.05 23.40 -13.54
N ARG A 90 7.16 23.37 -14.29
CA ARG A 90 8.15 22.28 -14.26
C ARG A 90 8.78 22.09 -12.88
N GLU A 91 9.05 23.18 -12.16
CA GLU A 91 9.59 23.15 -10.79
C GLU A 91 8.49 22.88 -9.75
N LEU A 92 7.28 23.38 -10.02
CA LEU A 92 6.14 23.27 -9.12
C LEU A 92 5.75 21.80 -8.93
N VAL A 93 5.63 21.03 -10.01
CA VAL A 93 5.15 19.63 -9.95
C VAL A 93 6.07 18.72 -9.13
N ASP A 94 7.38 18.98 -9.12
CA ASP A 94 8.37 18.25 -8.31
C ASP A 94 8.43 18.74 -6.85
N SER A 95 7.78 19.87 -6.55
CA SER A 95 7.88 20.48 -5.23
C SER A 95 6.97 19.79 -4.21
N SER A 96 7.49 19.59 -2.99
CA SER A 96 6.66 19.16 -1.85
C SER A 96 5.54 20.16 -1.51
N ALA A 97 5.61 21.39 -2.01
CA ALA A 97 4.56 22.39 -1.90
C ALA A 97 3.34 22.03 -2.77
N TRP A 98 3.57 21.53 -3.99
CA TRP A 98 2.49 21.03 -4.85
C TRP A 98 1.79 19.83 -4.22
N THR A 99 2.53 18.83 -3.74
CA THR A 99 1.93 17.66 -3.07
C THR A 99 1.06 18.06 -1.87
N ARG A 100 1.54 19.00 -1.05
CA ARG A 100 0.77 19.55 0.08
C ARG A 100 -0.46 20.31 -0.39
N PHE A 101 -0.31 21.12 -1.44
CA PHE A 101 -1.39 21.92 -1.99
C PHE A 101 -2.51 21.05 -2.59
N VAL A 102 -2.18 20.00 -3.35
CA VAL A 102 -3.16 19.05 -3.91
C VAL A 102 -3.97 18.39 -2.79
N ARG A 103 -3.30 17.98 -1.71
CA ARG A 103 -3.95 17.36 -0.55
C ARG A 103 -4.89 18.33 0.16
N ASP A 104 -4.45 19.56 0.40
CA ASP A 104 -5.17 20.52 1.24
C ASP A 104 -6.24 21.30 0.44
N ASN A 105 -6.04 21.49 -0.87
CA ASN A 105 -6.87 22.32 -1.77
C ASN A 105 -7.21 21.62 -3.10
N LYS A 106 -7.68 20.37 -3.02
CA LYS A 106 -7.95 19.46 -4.15
C LYS A 106 -8.60 20.12 -5.37
N TRP A 107 -9.75 20.78 -5.24
CA TRP A 107 -10.44 21.35 -6.40
C TRP A 107 -9.76 22.60 -6.99
N THR A 108 -9.03 23.37 -6.18
CA THR A 108 -8.22 24.49 -6.66
C THR A 108 -7.00 23.99 -7.44
N ALA A 109 -6.40 22.86 -7.01
CA ALA A 109 -5.35 22.18 -7.77
C ALA A 109 -5.88 21.68 -9.12
N ARG A 110 -7.10 21.13 -9.18
CA ARG A 110 -7.73 20.71 -10.44
C ARG A 110 -7.97 21.88 -11.39
N LEU A 111 -8.37 23.03 -10.86
CA LEU A 111 -8.47 24.26 -11.66
C LEU A 111 -7.09 24.72 -12.17
N HIS A 112 -6.06 24.64 -11.34
CA HIS A 112 -4.70 24.96 -11.78
C HIS A 112 -4.24 24.07 -12.93
N ILE A 113 -4.45 22.75 -12.82
CA ILE A 113 -4.19 21.80 -13.91
C ILE A 113 -4.90 22.25 -15.19
N ALA A 114 -6.22 22.51 -15.12
CA ALA A 114 -7.00 22.94 -16.28
C ALA A 114 -6.47 24.24 -16.91
N TYR A 115 -6.07 25.22 -16.11
CA TYR A 115 -5.48 26.46 -16.61
C TYR A 115 -4.11 26.24 -17.23
N THR A 116 -3.28 25.40 -16.61
CA THR A 116 -1.95 25.08 -17.13
C THR A 116 -2.06 24.34 -18.47
N LEU A 117 -3.00 23.40 -18.60
CA LEU A 117 -3.28 22.69 -19.86
C LEU A 117 -3.69 23.66 -20.99
N ASP A 118 -4.55 24.64 -20.69
CA ASP A 118 -5.07 25.57 -21.69
C ASP A 118 -4.07 26.68 -22.05
N LEU A 119 -3.28 27.17 -21.09
CA LEU A 119 -2.47 28.39 -21.24
C LEU A 119 -0.96 28.17 -21.30
N ALA A 120 -0.44 27.23 -20.50
CA ALA A 120 1.01 27.07 -20.33
C ALA A 120 1.57 25.95 -21.18
N ILE A 121 0.96 24.76 -21.18
CA ILE A 121 1.41 23.60 -21.97
C ILE A 121 1.66 23.93 -23.45
N PRO A 122 0.80 24.67 -24.16
CA PRO A 122 1.03 25.00 -25.58
C PRO A 122 2.26 25.89 -25.85
N LEU A 123 2.81 26.52 -24.80
CA LEU A 123 3.94 27.44 -24.88
C LEU A 123 5.24 26.83 -24.33
N MET A 124 5.19 25.62 -23.76
CA MET A 124 6.33 24.94 -23.17
C MET A 124 7.16 24.21 -24.23
N GLU A 125 8.44 23.97 -23.92
CA GLU A 125 9.25 23.04 -24.71
C GLU A 125 8.63 21.64 -24.62
N ASN A 126 8.76 20.84 -25.70
CA ASN A 126 8.03 19.58 -25.84
C ASN A 126 8.29 18.61 -24.67
N ASP A 127 9.56 18.38 -24.30
CA ASP A 127 9.89 17.44 -23.23
C ASP A 127 9.42 17.93 -21.85
N ASP A 128 9.56 19.24 -21.57
CA ASP A 128 9.01 19.87 -20.36
C ASP A 128 7.49 19.76 -20.30
N ALA A 129 6.80 19.94 -21.43
CA ALA A 129 5.37 19.76 -21.54
C ALA A 129 4.98 18.30 -21.28
N ALA A 130 5.71 17.34 -21.86
CA ALA A 130 5.50 15.91 -21.64
C ALA A 130 5.62 15.55 -20.15
N TYR A 131 6.67 16.05 -19.50
CA TYR A 131 6.91 15.83 -18.08
C TYR A 131 5.75 16.36 -17.22
N VAL A 132 5.36 17.63 -17.42
CA VAL A 132 4.26 18.25 -16.66
C VAL A 132 2.93 17.54 -16.90
N LEU A 133 2.65 17.11 -18.14
CA LEU A 133 1.45 16.35 -18.47
C LEU A 133 1.40 15.03 -17.71
N VAL A 134 2.53 14.31 -17.60
CA VAL A 134 2.57 13.06 -16.85
C VAL A 134 2.43 13.30 -15.34
N SER A 135 3.09 14.31 -14.77
CA SER A 135 2.89 14.67 -13.35
C SER A 135 1.44 15.05 -13.04
N PHE A 136 0.75 15.69 -13.99
CA PHE A 136 -0.69 15.96 -13.86
C PHE A 136 -1.53 14.70 -14.03
N ALA A 137 -1.16 13.76 -14.90
CA ALA A 137 -1.82 12.47 -15.02
C ALA A 137 -1.75 11.69 -13.70
N GLU A 138 -0.57 11.58 -13.09
CA GLU A 138 -0.35 10.97 -11.77
C GLU A 138 -1.20 11.66 -10.70
N CYS A 139 -1.26 13.00 -10.71
CA CYS A 139 -2.10 13.76 -9.78
C CYS A 139 -3.60 13.44 -9.97
N LEU A 140 -4.08 13.38 -11.22
CA LEU A 140 -5.46 13.04 -11.55
C LEU A 140 -5.82 11.61 -11.15
N GLU A 141 -4.90 10.68 -11.35
CA GLU A 141 -5.01 9.30 -10.91
C GLU A 141 -5.08 9.22 -9.38
N ASP A 142 -4.03 9.62 -8.67
CA ASP A 142 -3.88 9.40 -7.23
C ASP A 142 -4.88 10.22 -6.41
N SER A 143 -5.06 11.49 -6.77
CA SER A 143 -5.88 12.40 -5.98
C SER A 143 -7.34 12.37 -6.40
N PHE A 144 -7.64 12.20 -7.69
CA PHE A 144 -9.02 12.32 -8.20
C PHE A 144 -9.63 11.00 -8.66
N HIS A 145 -8.83 9.94 -8.81
CA HIS A 145 -9.28 8.64 -9.31
C HIS A 145 -9.92 8.78 -10.70
N ASP A 146 -9.43 9.74 -11.49
CA ASP A 146 -9.92 10.07 -12.82
C ASP A 146 -8.98 9.47 -13.87
N LEU A 147 -9.15 8.17 -14.09
CA LEU A 147 -8.27 7.37 -14.93
C LEU A 147 -8.37 7.81 -16.40
N ASP A 148 -9.55 8.21 -16.87
CA ASP A 148 -9.75 8.63 -18.26
C ASP A 148 -9.04 9.95 -18.55
N ALA A 149 -9.13 10.92 -17.64
CA ALA A 149 -8.39 12.17 -17.78
C ALA A 149 -6.87 11.95 -17.69
N ALA A 150 -6.41 11.09 -16.77
CA ALA A 150 -5.00 10.72 -16.68
C ALA A 150 -4.49 10.07 -17.98
N GLN A 151 -5.25 9.13 -18.54
CA GLN A 151 -4.92 8.45 -19.80
C GLN A 151 -4.82 9.44 -20.96
N SER A 152 -5.78 10.37 -21.05
CA SER A 152 -5.76 11.42 -22.08
C SER A 152 -4.51 12.29 -22.00
N LEU A 153 -4.04 12.64 -20.79
CA LEU A 153 -2.82 13.42 -20.62
C LEU A 153 -1.58 12.63 -20.98
N LEU A 154 -1.50 11.35 -20.60
CA LEU A 154 -0.37 10.48 -20.98
C LEU A 154 -0.28 10.29 -22.50
N LEU A 155 -1.42 10.09 -23.19
CA LEU A 155 -1.45 10.00 -24.65
C LEU A 155 -1.04 11.32 -25.32
N GLN A 156 -1.39 12.46 -24.72
CA GLN A 156 -0.95 13.78 -25.18
C GLN A 156 0.56 14.00 -24.96
N ALA A 157 1.11 13.49 -23.87
CA ALA A 157 2.53 13.62 -23.52
C ALA A 157 3.43 12.73 -24.39
N LEU A 158 2.95 11.55 -24.79
CA LEU A 158 3.72 10.55 -25.53
C LEU A 158 4.46 11.07 -26.79
N PRO A 159 3.84 11.85 -27.70
CA PRO A 159 4.55 12.39 -28.87
C PRO A 159 5.48 13.57 -28.57
N LEU A 160 5.46 14.10 -27.35
CA LEU A 160 6.23 15.28 -26.94
C LEU A 160 7.54 14.90 -26.23
N ALA A 161 7.62 13.70 -25.64
CA ALA A 161 8.78 13.25 -24.88
C ALA A 161 9.93 12.79 -25.79
N ASP A 162 11.16 13.09 -25.38
CA ASP A 162 12.36 12.58 -26.04
C ASP A 162 12.55 11.07 -25.77
N GLU A 163 12.30 10.64 -24.53
CA GLU A 163 12.33 9.24 -24.10
C GLU A 163 10.92 8.78 -23.68
N PRO A 164 10.10 8.23 -24.58
CA PRO A 164 8.68 7.98 -24.29
C PRO A 164 8.42 6.71 -23.47
N VAL A 165 9.44 5.91 -23.16
CA VAL A 165 9.31 4.55 -22.58
C VAL A 165 8.65 4.59 -21.21
N TRP A 166 9.01 5.56 -20.36
CA TRP A 166 8.38 5.73 -19.06
C TRP A 166 6.91 6.15 -19.18
N ILE A 167 6.53 6.96 -20.18
CA ILE A 167 5.13 7.31 -20.46
C ILE A 167 4.34 6.07 -20.91
N MET A 168 4.92 5.25 -21.79
CA MET A 168 4.31 3.98 -22.20
C MET A 168 4.13 3.04 -20.99
N HIS A 169 5.10 3.02 -20.08
CA HIS A 169 4.98 2.28 -18.83
C HIS A 169 3.81 2.77 -17.96
N HIS A 170 3.63 4.08 -17.79
CA HIS A 170 2.47 4.63 -17.08
C HIS A 170 1.14 4.28 -17.76
N LEU A 171 1.08 4.33 -19.11
CA LEU A 171 -0.10 3.90 -19.86
C LEU A 171 -0.43 2.42 -19.62
N ALA A 172 0.59 1.56 -19.50
CA ALA A 172 0.41 0.15 -19.19
C ALA A 172 -0.20 -0.05 -17.79
N LEU A 173 0.36 0.61 -16.77
CA LEU A 173 -0.15 0.56 -15.40
C LEU A 173 -1.58 1.08 -15.29
N LEU A 174 -1.91 2.16 -16.01
CA LEU A 174 -3.25 2.73 -16.01
C LEU A 174 -4.26 1.80 -16.68
N SER A 175 -3.89 1.19 -17.80
CA SER A 175 -4.72 0.19 -18.49
C SER A 175 -4.97 -1.04 -17.60
N GLU A 176 -3.95 -1.48 -16.84
CA GLU A 176 -4.10 -2.56 -15.86
C GLU A 176 -5.09 -2.18 -14.74
N LYS A 177 -5.01 -0.95 -14.21
CA LYS A 177 -5.95 -0.43 -13.20
C LYS A 177 -7.38 -0.31 -13.72
N GLN A 178 -7.55 0.03 -15.00
CA GLN A 178 -8.83 0.00 -15.72
C GLN A 178 -9.33 -1.42 -16.05
N GLN A 179 -8.53 -2.45 -15.73
CA GLN A 179 -8.80 -3.86 -16.06
C GLN A 179 -8.83 -4.17 -17.56
N ASP A 180 -8.28 -3.29 -18.39
CA ASP A 180 -8.03 -3.56 -19.81
C ASP A 180 -6.65 -4.22 -19.94
N TYR A 181 -6.62 -5.52 -19.65
CA TYR A 181 -5.37 -6.29 -19.64
C TYR A 181 -4.75 -6.43 -21.03
N ASP A 182 -5.55 -6.46 -22.09
CA ASP A 182 -5.03 -6.57 -23.45
C ASP A 182 -4.32 -5.28 -23.87
N GLN A 183 -4.88 -4.12 -23.51
CA GLN A 183 -4.24 -2.84 -23.73
C GLN A 183 -3.00 -2.65 -22.84
N ALA A 184 -3.06 -3.10 -21.58
CA ALA A 184 -1.92 -3.05 -20.66
C ALA A 184 -0.72 -3.83 -21.21
N GLU A 185 -0.96 -5.06 -21.68
CA GLU A 185 0.08 -5.91 -22.27
C GLU A 185 0.72 -5.27 -23.50
N GLN A 186 -0.09 -4.71 -24.41
CA GLN A 186 0.42 -3.99 -25.59
C GLN A 186 1.33 -2.82 -25.20
N TRP A 187 0.98 -2.05 -24.17
CA TRP A 187 1.81 -0.96 -23.70
C TRP A 187 3.10 -1.43 -23.03
N PHE A 188 3.04 -2.47 -22.19
CA PHE A 188 4.22 -3.07 -21.58
C PHE A 188 5.19 -3.60 -22.64
N GLU A 189 4.66 -4.34 -23.63
CA GLU A 189 5.45 -4.89 -24.73
C GLU A 189 6.05 -3.79 -25.60
N ARG A 190 5.29 -2.74 -25.92
CA ARG A 190 5.78 -1.61 -26.70
C ARG A 190 6.87 -0.84 -25.97
N ALA A 191 6.69 -0.58 -24.68
CA ALA A 191 7.71 0.07 -23.84
C ALA A 191 9.00 -0.77 -23.83
N HIS A 192 8.88 -2.07 -23.58
CA HIS A 192 10.00 -3.00 -23.52
C HIS A 192 10.72 -3.16 -24.87
N SER A 193 9.97 -3.17 -25.98
CA SER A 193 10.54 -3.24 -27.34
C SER A 193 11.23 -1.94 -27.77
N THR A 194 10.79 -0.81 -27.22
CA THR A 194 11.39 0.51 -27.49
C THR A 194 12.69 0.66 -26.71
N ASP A 195 12.69 0.28 -25.43
CA ASP A 195 13.88 0.22 -24.59
C ASP A 195 13.70 -0.85 -23.50
N SER A 196 14.45 -1.94 -23.60
CA SER A 196 14.41 -3.02 -22.63
C SER A 196 15.24 -2.76 -21.38
N THR A 197 16.07 -1.70 -21.38
CA THR A 197 16.91 -1.29 -20.25
C THR A 197 16.14 -0.50 -19.19
N PHE A 198 14.92 -0.06 -19.50
CA PHE A 198 14.03 0.56 -18.53
C PHE A 198 13.45 -0.49 -17.56
N VAL A 199 14.24 -0.81 -16.54
CA VAL A 199 14.00 -1.92 -15.60
C VAL A 199 12.65 -1.82 -14.85
N ASN A 200 12.09 -0.61 -14.64
CA ASN A 200 10.75 -0.46 -14.04
C ASN A 200 9.67 -1.09 -14.92
N ASN A 201 9.72 -0.86 -16.23
CA ASN A 201 8.79 -1.48 -17.16
C ASN A 201 9.00 -2.99 -17.22
N THR A 202 10.25 -3.46 -17.37
CA THR A 202 10.54 -4.90 -17.48
C THR A 202 10.11 -5.66 -16.22
N CYS A 203 10.35 -5.12 -15.02
CA CYS A 203 9.92 -5.73 -13.76
C CYS A 203 8.39 -5.72 -13.61
N ASN A 204 7.72 -4.59 -13.87
CA ASN A 204 6.25 -4.52 -13.78
C ASN A 204 5.57 -5.36 -14.86
N TYR A 205 6.20 -5.51 -16.03
CA TYR A 205 5.74 -6.41 -17.07
C TYR A 205 5.85 -7.88 -16.63
N ALA A 206 6.93 -8.25 -15.93
CA ALA A 206 7.06 -9.57 -15.33
C ALA A 206 5.93 -9.86 -14.32
N VAL A 207 5.65 -8.90 -13.42
CA VAL A 207 4.53 -8.98 -12.46
C VAL A 207 3.19 -9.11 -13.18
N PHE A 208 2.97 -8.35 -14.26
CA PHE A 208 1.76 -8.44 -15.06
C PHE A 208 1.58 -9.83 -15.68
N MET A 209 2.66 -10.38 -16.25
CA MET A 209 2.65 -11.74 -16.83
C MET A 209 2.40 -12.81 -15.76
N GLU A 210 2.98 -12.63 -14.57
CA GLU A 210 2.79 -13.51 -13.42
C GLU A 210 1.35 -13.48 -12.89
N GLU A 211 0.79 -12.31 -12.62
CA GLU A 211 -0.47 -12.16 -11.87
C GLU A 211 -1.70 -12.08 -12.77
N ARG A 212 -1.59 -11.55 -13.99
CA ARG A 212 -2.74 -11.33 -14.90
C ARG A 212 -2.82 -12.39 -15.99
N ARG A 213 -1.68 -12.79 -16.56
CA ARG A 213 -1.64 -13.80 -17.63
C ARG A 213 -1.36 -15.21 -17.13
N LEU A 214 -0.82 -15.34 -15.91
CA LEU A 214 -0.35 -16.61 -15.35
C LEU A 214 0.68 -17.29 -16.26
N ASP A 215 1.41 -16.51 -17.06
CA ASP A 215 2.50 -16.97 -17.91
C ASP A 215 3.81 -16.87 -17.13
N TYR A 216 4.07 -17.91 -16.35
CA TYR A 216 5.24 -17.97 -15.48
C TYR A 216 6.55 -18.10 -16.26
N ASP A 217 6.53 -18.70 -17.46
CA ASP A 217 7.73 -18.81 -18.30
C ASP A 217 8.15 -17.42 -18.81
N ARG A 218 7.17 -16.62 -19.27
CA ARG A 218 7.43 -15.25 -19.70
C ARG A 218 7.82 -14.35 -18.52
N ALA A 219 7.15 -14.47 -17.38
CA ALA A 219 7.47 -13.70 -16.18
C ALA A 219 8.91 -13.96 -15.70
N GLU A 220 9.34 -15.21 -15.64
CA GLU A 220 10.71 -15.58 -15.22
C GLU A 220 11.79 -14.99 -16.14
N ALA A 221 11.54 -15.03 -17.46
CA ALA A 221 12.44 -14.42 -18.44
C ALA A 221 12.58 -12.90 -18.22
N LEU A 222 11.46 -12.20 -18.03
CA LEU A 222 11.45 -10.76 -17.79
C LEU A 222 12.09 -10.37 -16.45
N TYR A 223 11.82 -11.11 -15.36
CA TYR A 223 12.50 -10.86 -14.08
C TYR A 223 14.01 -11.07 -14.18
N THR A 224 14.44 -12.14 -14.85
CA THR A 224 15.86 -12.43 -15.04
C THR A 224 16.53 -11.35 -15.88
N GLU A 225 15.87 -10.88 -16.94
CA GLU A 225 16.35 -9.76 -17.75
C GLU A 225 16.47 -8.48 -16.93
N ALA A 226 15.43 -8.12 -16.16
CA ALA A 226 15.44 -6.95 -15.29
C ALA A 226 16.63 -6.97 -14.31
N LEU A 227 17.01 -8.15 -13.80
CA LEU A 227 18.16 -8.33 -12.93
C LEU A 227 19.50 -8.18 -13.66
N GLN A 228 19.58 -8.61 -14.93
CA GLN A 228 20.78 -8.59 -15.75
C GLN A 228 21.17 -7.20 -16.27
N GLN A 229 20.26 -6.23 -16.27
CA GLN A 229 20.51 -4.84 -16.69
C GLN A 229 21.40 -4.05 -15.70
N ASN A 230 22.43 -4.69 -15.14
CA ASN A 230 23.46 -4.13 -14.25
C ASN A 230 22.91 -3.35 -13.05
N SER A 231 21.81 -3.80 -12.47
CA SER A 231 21.22 -3.16 -11.31
C SER A 231 21.67 -3.86 -10.01
N PRO A 232 22.71 -3.36 -9.32
CA PRO A 232 23.14 -3.97 -8.07
C PRO A 232 22.03 -3.92 -7.00
N PRO A 233 22.07 -4.80 -6.00
CA PRO A 233 21.11 -4.80 -4.89
C PRO A 233 21.02 -3.47 -4.13
N THR A 234 22.01 -2.58 -4.24
CA THR A 234 21.97 -1.21 -3.68
C THR A 234 20.88 -0.34 -4.32
N THR A 235 20.57 -0.59 -5.59
CA THR A 235 19.66 0.27 -6.38
C THR A 235 18.34 -0.44 -6.65
N ARG A 236 18.36 -1.76 -6.89
CA ARG A 236 17.17 -2.53 -7.33
C ARG A 236 16.86 -3.75 -6.48
N LEU A 237 16.82 -3.56 -5.16
CA LEU A 237 16.43 -4.63 -4.24
C LEU A 237 14.97 -5.10 -4.43
N ASP A 238 14.12 -4.22 -4.97
CA ASP A 238 12.75 -4.52 -5.39
C ASP A 238 12.67 -5.69 -6.38
N VAL A 239 13.53 -5.69 -7.40
CA VAL A 239 13.58 -6.75 -8.43
C VAL A 239 14.02 -8.08 -7.83
N TYR A 240 15.04 -8.05 -6.96
CA TYR A 240 15.49 -9.25 -6.24
C TYR A 240 14.35 -9.86 -5.41
N TYR A 241 13.60 -9.04 -4.67
CA TYR A 241 12.49 -9.54 -3.86
C TYR A 241 11.33 -10.05 -4.69
N ALA A 242 10.94 -9.35 -5.76
CA ALA A 242 9.89 -9.84 -6.66
C ALA A 242 10.24 -11.22 -7.25
N LEU A 243 11.48 -11.40 -7.71
CA LEU A 243 11.93 -12.69 -8.25
C LEU A 243 12.07 -13.78 -7.18
N VAL A 244 12.48 -13.42 -5.96
CA VAL A 244 12.50 -14.36 -4.81
C VAL A 244 11.09 -14.82 -4.46
N ASP A 245 10.12 -13.92 -4.41
CA ASP A 245 8.72 -14.25 -4.14
C ASP A 245 8.14 -15.11 -5.27
N PHE A 246 8.41 -14.78 -6.53
CA PHE A 246 8.05 -15.59 -7.69
C PHE A 246 8.59 -17.03 -7.59
N TYR A 247 9.88 -17.18 -7.29
CA TYR A 247 10.47 -18.51 -7.10
C TYR A 247 9.92 -19.24 -5.87
N THR A 248 9.66 -18.52 -4.79
CA THR A 248 9.13 -19.10 -3.55
C THR A 248 7.71 -19.61 -3.74
N PHE A 249 6.82 -18.79 -4.29
CA PHE A 249 5.38 -19.05 -4.25
C PHE A 249 4.81 -19.58 -5.56
N LYS A 250 5.32 -19.14 -6.72
CA LYS A 250 4.79 -19.56 -8.03
C LYS A 250 5.52 -20.78 -8.57
N ARG A 251 6.84 -20.70 -8.71
CA ARG A 251 7.68 -21.81 -9.23
C ARG A 251 8.01 -22.87 -8.19
N ARG A 252 7.97 -22.52 -6.90
CA ARG A 252 8.41 -23.38 -5.77
C ARG A 252 9.87 -23.84 -5.91
N ASN A 253 10.72 -23.02 -6.52
CA ASN A 253 12.15 -23.27 -6.66
C ASN A 253 12.90 -22.59 -5.52
N LEU A 254 12.92 -23.26 -4.37
CA LEU A 254 13.48 -22.71 -3.13
C LEU A 254 15.00 -22.51 -3.20
N ASP A 255 15.70 -23.29 -4.02
CA ASP A 255 17.16 -23.17 -4.14
C ASP A 255 17.55 -21.90 -4.91
N GLN A 256 16.80 -21.53 -5.96
CA GLN A 256 16.99 -20.26 -6.67
C GLN A 256 16.60 -19.06 -5.79
N ALA A 257 15.49 -19.15 -5.06
CA ALA A 257 15.09 -18.11 -4.11
C ALA A 257 16.17 -17.88 -3.03
N GLU A 258 16.70 -18.96 -2.43
CA GLU A 258 17.78 -18.86 -1.44
C GLU A 258 19.06 -18.27 -2.06
N ALA A 259 19.42 -18.69 -3.27
CA ALA A 259 20.61 -18.21 -3.96
C ALA A 259 20.56 -16.69 -4.20
N LEU A 260 19.41 -16.16 -4.62
CA LEU A 260 19.21 -14.72 -4.84
C LEU A 260 19.31 -13.91 -3.54
N LEU A 261 18.64 -14.36 -2.47
CA LEU A 261 18.74 -13.72 -1.15
C LEU A 261 20.18 -13.75 -0.61
N ALA A 262 20.85 -14.90 -0.75
CA ALA A 262 22.24 -15.05 -0.34
C ALA A 262 23.18 -14.16 -1.15
N GLN A 263 22.96 -14.03 -2.47
CA GLN A 263 23.72 -13.15 -3.35
C GLN A 263 23.55 -11.68 -2.93
N ALA A 264 22.30 -11.23 -2.77
CA ALA A 264 22.00 -9.86 -2.34
C ALA A 264 22.62 -9.56 -0.96
N PHE A 265 22.47 -10.47 0.01
CA PHE A 265 23.03 -10.31 1.35
C PHE A 265 24.57 -10.21 1.33
N ARG A 266 25.24 -11.10 0.58
CA ARG A 266 26.71 -11.09 0.48
C ARG A 266 27.21 -9.82 -0.19
N PHE A 267 26.54 -9.37 -1.26
CA PHE A 267 26.91 -8.15 -1.96
C PHE A 267 26.81 -6.93 -1.05
N LEU A 268 25.69 -6.77 -0.34
CA LEU A 268 25.47 -5.61 0.53
C LEU A 268 26.39 -5.62 1.76
N LYS A 269 26.73 -6.80 2.29
CA LYS A 269 27.67 -6.94 3.41
C LYS A 269 29.09 -6.45 3.07
N GLN A 270 29.45 -6.39 1.78
CA GLN A 270 30.76 -5.90 1.32
C GLN A 270 30.81 -4.39 1.11
N GLN A 271 29.67 -3.70 1.13
CA GLN A 271 29.58 -2.26 0.94
C GLN A 271 29.86 -1.49 2.24
N SER A 272 30.20 -0.20 2.12
CA SER A 272 30.33 0.69 3.28
C SER A 272 29.00 0.91 3.97
N LEU A 273 28.94 0.79 5.31
CA LEU A 273 27.70 0.95 6.07
C LEU A 273 27.00 2.30 5.82
N GLU A 274 27.76 3.38 5.71
CA GLU A 274 27.26 4.74 5.47
C GLU A 274 26.50 4.88 4.14
N SER A 275 26.85 4.10 3.11
CA SER A 275 26.20 4.18 1.79
C SER A 275 24.91 3.37 1.70
N MET A 276 24.61 2.53 2.69
CA MET A 276 23.56 1.52 2.58
C MET A 276 22.20 1.94 3.14
N ALA A 277 22.13 2.98 3.99
CA ALA A 277 20.89 3.44 4.64
C ALA A 277 20.03 2.28 5.23
N GLY A 278 20.70 1.21 5.71
CA GLY A 278 20.07 0.03 6.32
C GLY A 278 19.48 -1.01 5.35
N LEU A 279 19.76 -0.93 4.04
CA LEU A 279 19.36 -1.95 3.07
C LEU A 279 19.93 -3.34 3.40
N ASP A 280 21.16 -3.40 3.91
CA ASP A 280 21.80 -4.65 4.31
C ASP A 280 21.07 -5.33 5.49
N VAL A 281 20.60 -4.52 6.46
CA VAL A 281 19.72 -4.99 7.54
C VAL A 281 18.39 -5.50 6.99
N LYS A 282 17.79 -4.76 6.04
CA LYS A 282 16.53 -5.17 5.40
C LYS A 282 16.66 -6.53 4.71
N VAL A 283 17.74 -6.75 3.95
CA VAL A 283 18.02 -8.05 3.30
C VAL A 283 18.31 -9.14 4.32
N ALA A 284 19.05 -8.83 5.38
CA ALA A 284 19.32 -9.79 6.45
C ALA A 284 18.04 -10.32 7.10
N ILE A 285 17.07 -9.43 7.37
CA ILE A 285 15.77 -9.80 7.94
C ILE A 285 15.01 -10.72 6.98
N GLN A 286 14.83 -10.29 5.73
CA GLN A 286 14.11 -11.08 4.72
C GLN A 286 14.75 -12.45 4.51
N TYR A 287 16.08 -12.50 4.45
CA TYR A 287 16.80 -13.75 4.26
C TYR A 287 16.67 -14.68 5.48
N CYS A 288 16.76 -14.15 6.69
CA CYS A 288 16.52 -14.92 7.90
C CYS A 288 15.09 -15.45 7.98
N GLU A 289 14.08 -14.64 7.65
CA GLU A 289 12.67 -15.07 7.65
C GLU A 289 12.45 -16.20 6.65
N PHE A 290 13.02 -16.09 5.44
CA PHE A 290 13.01 -17.18 4.47
C PHE A 290 13.67 -18.45 5.01
N LEU A 291 14.85 -18.32 5.63
CA LEU A 291 15.55 -19.47 6.22
C LEU A 291 14.76 -20.15 7.34
N VAL A 292 14.06 -19.38 8.18
CA VAL A 292 13.28 -19.87 9.33
C VAL A 292 11.97 -20.51 8.88
N TYR A 293 11.17 -19.76 8.12
CA TYR A 293 9.78 -20.11 7.82
C TYR A 293 9.61 -20.98 6.58
N ILE A 294 10.55 -20.92 5.62
CA ILE A 294 10.45 -21.67 4.37
C ILE A 294 11.46 -22.82 4.33
N ARG A 295 12.74 -22.57 4.66
CA ARG A 295 13.80 -23.59 4.58
C ARG A 295 14.01 -24.38 5.87
N HIS A 296 13.46 -23.91 6.99
CA HIS A 296 13.69 -24.47 8.33
C HIS A 296 15.18 -24.62 8.72
N ASN A 297 16.04 -23.73 8.19
CA ASN A 297 17.46 -23.68 8.50
C ASN A 297 17.77 -22.63 9.57
N PHE A 298 17.39 -22.96 10.82
CA PHE A 298 17.56 -22.06 11.96
C PHE A 298 19.02 -21.79 12.31
N THR A 299 19.92 -22.72 11.99
CA THR A 299 21.35 -22.57 12.30
C THR A 299 21.96 -21.43 11.49
N ALA A 300 21.66 -21.36 10.20
CA ALA A 300 22.10 -20.27 9.33
C ALA A 300 21.44 -18.93 9.74
N ALA A 301 20.12 -18.94 9.97
CA ALA A 301 19.39 -17.74 10.38
C ALA A 301 19.92 -17.16 11.70
N ARG A 302 20.22 -18.01 12.69
CA ARG A 302 20.76 -17.59 13.99
C ARG A 302 22.13 -16.90 13.85
N ALA A 303 22.98 -17.34 12.93
CA ALA A 303 24.27 -16.70 12.70
C ALA A 303 24.10 -15.27 12.15
N ILE A 304 23.17 -15.09 11.21
CA ILE A 304 22.88 -13.77 10.62
C ILE A 304 22.20 -12.86 11.65
N TYR A 305 21.19 -13.35 12.36
CA TYR A 305 20.53 -12.60 13.44
C TYR A 305 21.49 -12.23 14.57
N GLY A 306 22.41 -13.12 14.94
CA GLY A 306 23.46 -12.82 15.92
C GLY A 306 24.29 -11.60 15.52
N ALA A 307 24.72 -11.53 14.25
CA ALA A 307 25.45 -10.38 13.74
C ALA A 307 24.63 -9.07 13.78
N LEU A 308 23.31 -9.14 13.59
CA LEU A 308 22.43 -7.96 13.75
C LEU A 308 22.35 -7.51 15.22
N VAL A 309 22.27 -8.45 16.18
CA VAL A 309 22.27 -8.13 17.61
C VAL A 309 23.58 -7.45 18.00
N ASP A 310 24.71 -7.97 17.53
CA ASP A 310 26.04 -7.40 17.78
C ASP A 310 26.14 -6.00 17.19
N ARG A 311 25.65 -5.78 15.97
CA ARG A 311 25.62 -4.46 15.32
C ARG A 311 24.81 -3.45 16.15
N CYS A 312 23.65 -3.83 16.66
CA CYS A 312 22.86 -2.97 17.57
C CYS A 312 23.60 -2.56 18.85
N ASP A 313 24.57 -3.35 19.34
CA ASP A 313 25.34 -3.01 20.55
C ASP A 313 26.45 -1.97 20.29
N HIS A 314 26.91 -1.85 19.04
CA HIS A 314 28.07 -1.02 18.68
C HIS A 314 27.70 0.21 17.86
N GLU A 315 26.56 0.19 17.16
CA GLU A 315 26.10 1.29 16.33
C GLU A 315 25.07 2.13 17.10
N GLU A 316 25.53 3.24 17.69
CA GLU A 316 24.64 4.33 18.11
C GLU A 316 24.10 5.03 16.86
N SER A 317 23.20 4.36 16.12
CA SER A 317 22.68 4.84 14.85
C SER A 317 21.93 6.16 15.05
N SER A 318 22.53 7.26 14.60
CA SER A 318 21.90 8.58 14.51
C SER A 318 20.87 8.66 13.37
N GLU A 319 20.91 7.73 12.41
CA GLU A 319 19.97 7.67 11.29
C GLU A 319 18.67 6.92 11.67
N PRO A 320 17.48 7.57 11.60
CA PRO A 320 16.21 6.98 12.04
C PRO A 320 15.81 5.71 11.28
N GLN A 321 16.18 5.60 9.99
CA GLN A 321 15.79 4.49 9.13
C GLN A 321 16.55 3.19 9.48
N VAL A 322 17.85 3.28 9.75
CA VAL A 322 18.67 2.13 10.17
C VAL A 322 18.20 1.63 11.53
N ALA A 323 17.97 2.54 12.48
CA ALA A 323 17.44 2.19 13.80
C ALA A 323 16.08 1.47 13.72
N ARG A 324 15.21 1.90 12.78
CA ARG A 324 13.94 1.23 12.50
C ARG A 324 14.15 -0.20 11.99
N PHE A 325 15.01 -0.42 10.99
CA PHE A 325 15.26 -1.77 10.47
C PHE A 325 15.91 -2.69 11.50
N LEU A 326 16.88 -2.20 12.28
CA LEU A 326 17.46 -2.95 13.39
C LEU A 326 16.39 -3.36 14.41
N CYS A 327 15.42 -2.48 14.69
CA CYS A 327 14.32 -2.80 15.60
C CYS A 327 13.45 -3.92 15.07
N ILE A 328 13.05 -3.82 13.80
CA ILE A 328 12.28 -4.86 13.13
C ILE A 328 13.06 -6.18 13.14
N GLY A 329 14.37 -6.15 12.88
CA GLY A 329 15.21 -7.35 12.89
C GLY A 329 15.33 -8.02 14.26
N LEU A 330 15.45 -7.24 15.34
CA LEU A 330 15.41 -7.79 16.70
C LEU A 330 14.05 -8.41 17.03
N LEU A 331 12.95 -7.76 16.64
CA LEU A 331 11.60 -8.28 16.85
C LEU A 331 11.36 -9.57 16.06
N SER A 332 11.77 -9.59 14.79
CA SER A 332 11.72 -10.78 13.93
C SER A 332 12.58 -11.92 14.51
N TYR A 333 13.79 -11.62 15.01
CA TYR A 333 14.62 -12.63 15.67
C TYR A 333 13.96 -13.17 16.95
N ALA A 334 13.36 -12.31 17.77
CA ALA A 334 12.66 -12.72 18.98
C ALA A 334 11.50 -13.67 18.67
N ILE A 335 10.78 -13.46 17.56
CA ILE A 335 9.72 -14.38 17.11
C ILE A 335 10.34 -15.69 16.58
N ALA A 336 11.31 -15.59 15.68
CA ALA A 336 11.94 -16.72 15.02
C ALA A 336 12.68 -17.66 15.98
N ILE A 337 13.32 -17.14 17.04
CA ILE A 337 14.04 -17.98 17.99
C ILE A 337 13.09 -18.81 18.85
N VAL A 338 11.93 -18.26 19.24
CA VAL A 338 10.91 -19.04 19.97
C VAL A 338 10.45 -20.19 19.07
N PHE A 339 10.19 -19.89 17.80
CA PHE A 339 9.85 -20.89 16.78
C PHE A 339 10.91 -21.99 16.64
N ALA A 340 12.19 -21.62 16.58
CA ALA A 340 13.31 -22.51 16.31
C ALA A 340 13.71 -23.40 17.50
N THR A 341 13.73 -22.84 18.71
CA THR A 341 14.35 -23.50 19.87
C THR A 341 13.37 -23.88 20.97
N GLY A 342 12.13 -23.36 20.94
CA GLY A 342 11.18 -23.46 22.05
C GLY A 342 11.68 -22.80 23.34
N THR A 343 12.81 -22.05 23.31
CA THR A 343 13.40 -21.44 24.50
C THR A 343 13.04 -19.97 24.61
N ARG A 344 12.00 -19.71 25.40
CA ARG A 344 11.45 -18.37 25.65
C ARG A 344 12.41 -17.39 26.33
N SER A 345 13.39 -17.88 27.10
CA SER A 345 14.29 -17.02 27.89
C SER A 345 15.18 -16.11 27.04
N MET A 346 15.66 -16.61 25.90
CA MET A 346 16.47 -15.79 24.98
C MET A 346 15.60 -14.77 24.23
N ALA A 347 14.43 -15.19 23.77
CA ALA A 347 13.48 -14.32 23.09
C ALA A 347 13.04 -13.13 23.95
N LEU A 348 12.78 -13.35 25.24
CA LEU A 348 12.44 -12.28 26.18
C LEU A 348 13.57 -11.24 26.32
N LYS A 349 14.83 -11.66 26.30
CA LYS A 349 15.99 -10.74 26.35
C LYS A 349 16.07 -9.90 25.08
N ILE A 350 15.91 -10.52 23.91
CA ILE A 350 15.95 -9.83 22.62
C ILE A 350 14.77 -8.85 22.51
N LEU A 351 13.58 -9.26 22.93
CA LEU A 351 12.38 -8.42 22.93
C LEU A 351 12.52 -7.20 23.86
N ALA A 352 13.10 -7.39 25.05
CA ALA A 352 13.40 -6.28 25.97
C ALA A 352 14.39 -5.28 25.34
N LYS A 353 15.40 -5.77 24.62
CA LYS A 353 16.35 -4.93 23.89
C LYS A 353 15.66 -4.14 22.76
N ALA A 354 14.81 -4.79 21.97
CA ALA A 354 14.04 -4.12 20.91
C ALA A 354 13.18 -2.98 21.48
N ARG A 355 12.49 -3.21 22.60
CA ARG A 355 11.65 -2.20 23.29
C ARG A 355 12.41 -0.97 23.77
N ALA A 356 13.69 -1.13 24.11
CA ALA A 356 14.52 -0.02 24.55
C ALA A 356 14.96 0.90 23.41
N MET A 357 14.73 0.51 22.14
CA MET A 357 15.16 1.29 20.99
C MET A 357 14.20 2.45 20.66
N PRO A 358 14.72 3.61 20.23
CA PRO A 358 13.92 4.83 20.01
C PRO A 358 12.88 4.71 18.89
N ALA A 359 13.07 3.80 17.92
CA ALA A 359 12.19 3.60 16.77
C ALA A 359 10.83 2.95 17.12
N THR A 360 10.66 2.43 18.34
CA THR A 360 9.48 1.62 18.71
C THR A 360 8.19 2.42 18.85
N ALA A 361 8.25 3.71 19.20
CA ALA A 361 7.07 4.47 19.62
C ALA A 361 6.29 5.15 18.48
N SER A 362 6.93 5.50 17.35
CA SER A 362 6.32 6.37 16.32
C SER A 362 5.98 5.67 15.01
N ASP A 363 6.53 4.47 14.74
CA ASP A 363 6.38 3.80 13.44
C ASP A 363 5.30 2.67 13.45
N PRO A 364 4.26 2.75 12.59
CA PRO A 364 3.21 1.72 12.52
C PRO A 364 3.70 0.32 12.14
N VAL A 365 4.80 0.18 11.37
CA VAL A 365 5.35 -1.15 11.03
C VAL A 365 6.01 -1.77 12.25
N THR A 366 6.88 -1.01 12.93
CA THR A 366 7.58 -1.45 14.13
C THR A 366 6.61 -1.81 15.26
N GLN A 367 5.54 -1.01 15.43
CA GLN A 367 4.45 -1.33 16.35
C GLN A 367 3.81 -2.68 16.03
N ARG A 368 3.48 -2.98 14.77
CA ARG A 368 2.88 -4.28 14.40
C ARG A 368 3.82 -5.45 14.68
N TYR A 369 5.11 -5.33 14.38
CA TYR A 369 6.11 -6.34 14.75
C TYR A 369 6.20 -6.52 16.26
N LEU A 370 6.16 -5.43 17.03
CA LEU A 370 6.20 -5.46 18.49
C LEU A 370 4.98 -6.19 19.06
N LEU A 371 3.78 -5.85 18.57
CA LEU A 371 2.54 -6.51 19.00
C LEU A 371 2.55 -8.00 18.65
N THR A 372 3.06 -8.36 17.46
CA THR A 372 3.24 -9.76 17.06
C THR A 372 4.20 -10.48 18.00
N ALA A 373 5.36 -9.88 18.28
CA ALA A 373 6.34 -10.43 19.21
C ALA A 373 5.79 -10.55 20.64
N ASP A 374 4.98 -9.60 21.10
CA ASP A 374 4.33 -9.69 22.41
C ASP A 374 3.32 -10.84 22.48
N CYS A 375 2.54 -11.03 21.43
CA CYS A 375 1.62 -12.15 21.35
C CYS A 375 2.34 -13.50 21.28
N VAL A 376 3.42 -13.61 20.49
CA VAL A 376 4.14 -14.88 20.30
C VAL A 376 5.06 -15.19 21.48
N VAL A 377 5.89 -14.22 21.91
CA VAL A 377 6.89 -14.40 22.96
C VAL A 377 6.27 -14.29 24.35
N GLN A 378 5.26 -13.44 24.55
CA GLN A 378 4.68 -13.21 25.88
C GLN A 378 3.33 -13.90 26.11
N HIS A 379 2.63 -14.32 25.05
CA HIS A 379 1.24 -14.82 25.09
C HIS A 379 0.24 -13.82 25.70
N LEU A 380 0.57 -12.53 25.63
CA LEU A 380 -0.28 -11.45 26.13
C LEU A 380 -1.41 -11.17 25.14
N LEU A 381 -2.62 -11.02 25.65
CA LEU A 381 -3.68 -10.37 24.88
C LEU A 381 -3.40 -8.89 24.82
N LEU A 382 -3.62 -8.33 23.64
CA LEU A 382 -3.64 -6.88 23.45
C LEU A 382 -4.84 -6.30 24.20
N CYS A 383 -4.58 -5.32 25.08
CA CYS A 383 -5.61 -4.60 25.82
C CYS A 383 -6.30 -3.50 25.00
N ARG A 384 -6.09 -3.46 23.67
CA ARG A 384 -6.60 -2.41 22.77
C ARG A 384 -7.41 -3.02 21.62
N ALA A 385 -8.46 -2.32 21.20
CA ALA A 385 -9.22 -2.64 20.00
C ALA A 385 -8.39 -2.34 18.74
N LEU A 386 -8.54 -3.18 17.70
CA LEU A 386 -7.96 -2.90 16.38
C LEU A 386 -8.85 -1.89 15.67
N GLU A 387 -8.32 -0.69 15.41
CA GLU A 387 -9.09 0.44 14.87
C GLU A 387 -8.93 0.59 13.34
N SER A 388 -7.78 0.21 12.77
CA SER A 388 -7.52 0.34 11.33
C SER A 388 -7.67 -0.99 10.58
N GLN A 389 -8.11 -0.93 9.32
CA GLN A 389 -8.23 -2.13 8.47
C GLN A 389 -6.89 -2.86 8.30
N ARG A 390 -5.78 -2.13 8.21
CA ARG A 390 -4.43 -2.74 8.12
C ARG A 390 -4.04 -3.47 9.41
N ASP A 391 -4.43 -2.95 10.56
CA ASP A 391 -4.20 -3.61 11.84
C ASP A 391 -5.07 -4.86 11.99
N ILE A 392 -6.33 -4.80 11.52
CA ILE A 392 -7.22 -5.97 11.46
C ILE A 392 -6.63 -7.07 10.57
N GLN A 393 -6.15 -6.73 9.37
CA GLN A 393 -5.57 -7.71 8.46
C GLN A 393 -4.27 -8.34 9.03
N SER A 394 -3.42 -7.55 9.67
CA SER A 394 -2.12 -8.04 10.17
C SER A 394 -2.19 -8.74 11.53
N LEU A 395 -3.01 -8.26 12.46
CA LEU A 395 -3.06 -8.76 13.84
C LEU A 395 -4.37 -9.46 14.19
N GLY A 396 -5.43 -9.24 13.43
CA GLY A 396 -6.75 -9.81 13.67
C GLY A 396 -6.76 -11.34 13.76
N PRO A 397 -6.11 -12.08 12.87
CA PRO A 397 -6.06 -13.53 12.95
C PRO A 397 -5.46 -14.04 14.27
N LEU A 398 -4.32 -13.46 14.68
CA LEU A 398 -3.62 -13.80 15.93
C LEU A 398 -4.41 -13.37 17.18
N MET A 399 -4.97 -12.17 17.19
CA MET A 399 -5.83 -11.70 18.27
C MET A 399 -7.07 -12.57 18.44
N GLY A 400 -7.67 -13.02 17.34
CA GLY A 400 -8.81 -13.93 17.38
C GLY A 400 -8.42 -15.27 18.03
N LEU A 401 -7.24 -15.80 17.72
CA LEU A 401 -6.73 -17.01 18.37
C LEU A 401 -6.56 -16.82 19.88
N LEU A 402 -6.02 -15.68 20.30
CA LEU A 402 -5.89 -15.37 21.72
C LEU A 402 -7.24 -15.22 22.42
N HIS A 403 -8.23 -14.56 21.78
CA HIS A 403 -9.60 -14.49 22.29
C HIS A 403 -10.23 -15.87 22.45
N TYR A 404 -10.04 -16.77 21.49
CA TYR A 404 -10.52 -18.15 21.57
C TYR A 404 -9.89 -18.88 22.76
N LEU A 405 -8.57 -18.80 22.91
CA LEU A 405 -7.82 -19.43 24.01
C LEU A 405 -8.30 -18.93 25.38
N ASP A 406 -8.74 -17.68 25.47
CA ASP A 406 -9.17 -17.02 26.71
C ASP A 406 -10.62 -17.28 27.12
N GLY A 407 -11.43 -17.95 26.31
CA GLY A 407 -12.87 -18.07 26.61
C GLY A 407 -13.80 -17.49 25.57
N ARG A 408 -13.34 -16.49 24.83
CA ARG A 408 -14.17 -15.51 24.12
C ARG A 408 -14.38 -15.92 22.67
N THR A 409 -14.98 -17.09 22.46
CA THR A 409 -15.16 -17.68 21.12
C THR A 409 -15.98 -16.80 20.18
N ALA A 410 -16.99 -16.08 20.68
CA ALA A 410 -17.78 -15.14 19.86
C ALA A 410 -16.91 -14.00 19.30
N ASN A 411 -16.06 -13.39 20.14
CA ASN A 411 -15.13 -12.33 19.71
C ASN A 411 -14.10 -12.86 18.71
N ALA A 412 -13.63 -14.10 18.91
CA ALA A 412 -12.69 -14.74 17.98
C ALA A 412 -13.32 -14.93 16.58
N ILE A 413 -14.52 -15.51 16.52
CA ILE A 413 -15.25 -15.72 15.26
C ILE A 413 -15.51 -14.39 14.55
N GLN A 414 -15.98 -13.37 15.28
CA GLN A 414 -16.26 -12.05 14.71
C GLN A 414 -15.01 -11.41 14.10
N LEU A 415 -13.84 -11.59 14.74
CA LEU A 415 -12.61 -11.01 14.25
C LEU A 415 -12.11 -11.75 12.99
N TRP A 416 -12.16 -13.08 12.98
CA TRP A 416 -11.78 -13.86 11.80
C TRP A 416 -12.74 -13.66 10.63
N SER A 417 -14.05 -13.53 10.87
CA SER A 417 -15.01 -13.21 9.81
C SER A 417 -14.71 -11.84 9.21
N THR A 418 -14.48 -10.82 10.05
CA THR A 418 -14.08 -9.49 9.58
C THR A 418 -12.80 -9.54 8.74
N CYS A 419 -11.82 -10.37 9.12
CA CYS A 419 -10.61 -10.56 8.33
C CYS A 419 -10.93 -11.15 6.95
N ILE A 420 -11.71 -12.24 6.91
CA ILE A 420 -12.08 -12.94 5.67
C ILE A 420 -12.93 -12.04 4.76
N ASP A 421 -13.91 -11.33 5.31
CA ASP A 421 -14.81 -10.43 4.58
C ASP A 421 -14.06 -9.22 3.99
N SER A 422 -12.92 -8.86 4.58
CA SER A 422 -12.05 -7.77 4.08
C SER A 422 -11.09 -8.19 2.96
N LEU A 423 -11.04 -9.48 2.61
CA LEU A 423 -10.14 -9.97 1.57
C LEU A 423 -10.65 -9.58 0.17
N VAL A 424 -9.75 -9.02 -0.63
CA VAL A 424 -10.02 -8.73 -2.05
C VAL A 424 -10.21 -10.04 -2.83
N ASN A 425 -9.42 -11.06 -2.49
CA ASN A 425 -9.49 -12.38 -3.08
C ASN A 425 -9.43 -13.44 -1.98
N VAL A 426 -10.51 -14.19 -1.81
CA VAL A 426 -10.59 -15.25 -0.80
C VAL A 426 -9.68 -16.45 -1.10
N ASN A 427 -9.06 -16.52 -2.28
CA ASN A 427 -8.06 -17.51 -2.64
C ASN A 427 -6.62 -17.01 -2.39
N SER A 428 -6.45 -15.86 -1.74
CA SER A 428 -5.13 -15.38 -1.32
C SER A 428 -4.59 -16.19 -0.13
N PRO A 429 -3.25 -16.22 0.07
CA PRO A 429 -2.65 -16.82 1.25
C PRO A 429 -3.15 -16.21 2.58
N ASP A 430 -3.63 -14.97 2.57
CA ASP A 430 -4.17 -14.30 3.76
C ASP A 430 -5.42 -14.98 4.34
N TYR A 431 -6.11 -15.79 3.53
CA TYR A 431 -7.23 -16.62 4.00
C TYR A 431 -6.77 -17.75 4.94
N ALA A 432 -5.53 -18.24 4.80
CA ALA A 432 -5.07 -19.46 5.45
C ALA A 432 -5.26 -19.44 6.99
N PHE A 433 -4.67 -18.47 7.68
CA PHE A 433 -4.72 -18.39 9.14
C PHE A 433 -6.15 -18.27 9.70
N PRO A 434 -6.96 -17.26 9.30
CA PRO A 434 -8.33 -17.15 9.80
C PRO A 434 -9.22 -18.33 9.33
N GLY A 435 -8.91 -18.92 8.17
CA GLY A 435 -9.58 -20.12 7.64
C GLY A 435 -9.37 -21.36 8.51
N TYR A 436 -8.12 -21.65 8.91
CA TYR A 436 -7.82 -22.72 9.88
C TYR A 436 -8.58 -22.50 11.19
N CYS A 437 -8.49 -21.30 11.74
CA CYS A 437 -9.12 -20.93 13.00
C CYS A 437 -10.65 -21.09 12.98
N THR A 438 -11.29 -20.53 11.96
CA THR A 438 -12.74 -20.60 11.80
C THR A 438 -13.18 -22.04 11.58
N GLY A 439 -12.46 -22.79 10.73
CA GLY A 439 -12.75 -24.19 10.46
C GLY A 439 -12.65 -25.08 11.70
N VAL A 440 -11.62 -24.91 12.52
CA VAL A 440 -11.47 -25.68 13.77
C VAL A 440 -12.60 -25.37 14.75
N VAL A 441 -12.96 -24.10 14.93
CA VAL A 441 -14.06 -23.74 15.84
C VAL A 441 -15.40 -24.27 15.34
N LEU A 442 -15.64 -24.27 14.03
CA LEU A 442 -16.82 -24.90 13.42
C LEU A 442 -16.85 -26.41 13.64
N HIS A 443 -15.71 -27.08 13.53
CA HIS A 443 -15.58 -28.52 13.79
C HIS A 443 -15.96 -28.83 15.25
N LEU A 444 -15.40 -28.10 16.21
CA LEU A 444 -15.72 -28.24 17.63
C LEU A 444 -17.19 -27.90 17.94
N GLY A 445 -17.84 -27.09 17.11
CA GLY A 445 -19.27 -26.78 17.16
C GLY A 445 -20.18 -27.78 16.43
N ASN A 446 -19.66 -28.93 15.99
CA ASN A 446 -20.37 -29.96 15.22
C ASN A 446 -20.83 -29.54 13.80
N ASN A 447 -20.28 -28.47 13.24
CA ASN A 447 -20.55 -28.03 11.87
C ASN A 447 -19.52 -28.61 10.88
N PHE A 448 -19.47 -29.94 10.79
CA PHE A 448 -18.38 -30.67 10.13
C PHE A 448 -18.20 -30.34 8.64
N ALA A 449 -19.29 -30.22 7.89
CA ALA A 449 -19.22 -29.95 6.45
C ALA A 449 -18.58 -28.58 6.15
N VAL A 450 -18.99 -27.54 6.87
CA VAL A 450 -18.45 -26.19 6.70
C VAL A 450 -17.01 -26.10 7.21
N ALA A 451 -16.71 -26.78 8.33
CA ALA A 451 -15.36 -26.89 8.85
C ALA A 451 -14.39 -27.50 7.84
N GLN A 452 -14.78 -28.61 7.20
CA GLN A 452 -13.97 -29.28 6.19
C GLN A 452 -13.70 -28.37 4.99
N GLN A 453 -14.70 -27.62 4.52
CA GLN A 453 -14.52 -26.66 3.44
C GLN A 453 -13.51 -25.56 3.80
N ALA A 454 -13.67 -24.95 4.98
CA ALA A 454 -12.78 -23.87 5.43
C ALA A 454 -11.33 -24.33 5.59
N ILE A 455 -11.11 -25.49 6.25
CA ILE A 455 -9.75 -26.00 6.49
C ILE A 455 -9.10 -26.49 5.19
N THR A 456 -9.84 -27.18 4.32
CA THR A 456 -9.31 -27.63 3.01
C THR A 456 -8.88 -26.43 2.17
N LYS A 457 -9.68 -25.37 2.17
CA LYS A 457 -9.33 -24.13 1.49
C LYS A 457 -8.09 -23.48 2.11
N ALA A 458 -8.01 -23.40 3.44
CA ALA A 458 -6.82 -22.87 4.13
C ALA A 458 -5.55 -23.64 3.74
N LEU A 459 -5.59 -24.98 3.73
CA LEU A 459 -4.48 -25.83 3.28
C LEU A 459 -4.09 -25.58 1.83
N THR A 460 -5.06 -25.29 0.96
CA THR A 460 -4.83 -25.06 -0.47
C THR A 460 -4.09 -23.74 -0.74
N VAL A 461 -4.40 -22.70 0.03
CA VAL A 461 -3.83 -21.35 -0.17
C VAL A 461 -2.58 -21.09 0.68
N ASP A 462 -2.31 -21.92 1.69
CA ASP A 462 -1.14 -21.83 2.59
C ASP A 462 0.10 -22.48 1.97
N VAL A 463 0.70 -21.80 0.99
CA VAL A 463 1.92 -22.28 0.32
C VAL A 463 3.04 -22.47 1.35
N HIS A 464 3.73 -23.61 1.31
CA HIS A 464 4.74 -24.05 2.30
C HIS A 464 4.20 -24.23 3.73
N PHE A 465 2.87 -24.15 3.93
CA PHE A 465 2.20 -24.33 5.21
C PHE A 465 2.67 -23.37 6.32
N VAL A 466 3.08 -22.15 5.94
CA VAL A 466 3.64 -21.16 6.86
C VAL A 466 2.64 -20.80 7.95
N GLN A 467 1.38 -20.56 7.58
CA GLN A 467 0.35 -20.16 8.55
C GLN A 467 -0.07 -21.33 9.44
N PHE A 468 -0.15 -22.55 8.90
CA PHE A 468 -0.35 -23.76 9.68
C PHE A 468 0.76 -23.96 10.71
N GLN A 469 2.02 -23.80 10.31
CA GLN A 469 3.16 -23.93 11.21
C GLN A 469 3.16 -22.86 12.30
N ASN A 470 2.89 -21.60 11.95
CA ASN A 470 2.75 -20.52 12.93
C ASN A 470 1.65 -20.82 13.95
N LEU A 471 0.49 -21.29 13.48
CA LEU A 471 -0.63 -21.68 14.34
C LEU A 471 -0.27 -22.83 15.27
N LYS A 472 0.29 -23.91 14.72
CA LYS A 472 0.75 -25.08 15.48
C LYS A 472 1.78 -24.70 16.52
N PHE A 473 2.70 -23.81 16.18
CA PHE A 473 3.73 -23.33 17.09
C PHE A 473 3.13 -22.61 18.30
N ILE A 474 2.29 -21.59 18.07
CA ILE A 474 1.66 -20.82 19.15
C ILE A 474 0.83 -21.71 20.06
N LEU A 475 0.07 -22.64 19.47
CA LEU A 475 -0.76 -23.55 20.24
C LEU A 475 0.06 -24.51 21.10
N ASN A 476 1.18 -25.03 20.58
CA ASN A 476 2.08 -25.90 21.34
C ASN A 476 2.70 -25.18 22.53
N GLU A 477 3.17 -23.94 22.33
CA GLU A 477 3.69 -23.12 23.42
C GLU A 477 2.64 -22.91 24.52
N VAL A 478 1.41 -22.56 24.14
CA VAL A 478 0.31 -22.38 25.11
C VAL A 478 -0.03 -23.70 25.81
N ALA A 479 -0.07 -24.82 25.10
CA ALA A 479 -0.37 -26.13 25.66
C ALA A 479 0.69 -26.61 26.67
N GLN A 480 1.97 -26.32 26.41
CA GLN A 480 3.10 -26.79 27.21
C GLN A 480 3.47 -25.83 28.36
N ALA A 481 3.06 -24.56 28.30
CA ALA A 481 3.40 -23.57 29.32
C ALA A 481 2.73 -23.86 30.68
N SER A 482 3.51 -24.37 31.64
CA SER A 482 3.04 -24.65 33.02
C SER A 482 2.45 -23.44 33.75
N SER A 483 2.82 -22.22 33.35
CA SER A 483 2.28 -20.97 33.90
C SER A 483 0.86 -20.62 33.40
N MET A 484 0.33 -21.34 32.40
CA MET A 484 -0.97 -21.04 31.80
C MET A 484 -2.13 -21.77 32.51
N PRO A 485 -3.33 -21.14 32.61
CA PRO A 485 -4.52 -21.77 33.15
C PRO A 485 -4.83 -23.10 32.45
N SER A 486 -5.27 -24.11 33.22
CA SER A 486 -5.58 -25.45 32.68
C SER A 486 -6.62 -25.41 31.55
N THR A 487 -7.62 -24.54 31.67
CA THR A 487 -8.67 -24.33 30.66
C THR A 487 -8.12 -23.79 29.34
N ARG A 488 -7.17 -22.84 29.40
CA ARG A 488 -6.49 -22.27 28.23
C ARG A 488 -5.63 -23.33 27.53
N ARG A 489 -4.90 -24.13 28.31
CA ARG A 489 -4.09 -25.26 27.81
C ARG A 489 -4.95 -26.32 27.13
N GLN A 490 -6.08 -26.68 27.73
CA GLN A 490 -7.01 -27.67 27.17
C GLN A 490 -7.60 -27.21 25.84
N ARG A 491 -7.99 -25.94 25.71
CA ARG A 491 -8.45 -25.37 24.43
C ARG A 491 -7.38 -25.44 23.35
N ALA A 492 -6.12 -25.12 23.70
CA ALA A 492 -5.01 -25.22 22.76
C ALA A 492 -4.79 -26.66 22.27
N LEU A 493 -4.85 -27.65 23.18
CA LEU A 493 -4.73 -29.07 22.85
C LEU A 493 -5.87 -29.55 21.93
N GLN A 494 -7.12 -29.21 22.25
CA GLN A 494 -8.28 -29.56 21.41
C GLN A 494 -8.17 -28.96 20.02
N PHE A 495 -7.73 -27.70 19.93
CA PHE A 495 -7.50 -27.05 18.65
C PHE A 495 -6.41 -27.78 17.84
N LEU A 496 -5.27 -28.07 18.47
CA LEU A 496 -4.15 -28.79 17.85
C LEU A 496 -4.57 -30.15 17.31
N GLU A 497 -5.36 -30.90 18.08
CA GLU A 497 -5.86 -32.22 17.68
C GLU A 497 -6.64 -32.13 16.37
N VAL A 498 -7.61 -31.21 16.30
CA VAL A 498 -8.44 -31.02 15.12
C VAL A 498 -7.59 -30.59 13.92
N VAL A 499 -6.81 -29.51 14.03
CA VAL A 499 -6.08 -28.97 12.87
C VAL A 499 -5.01 -29.94 12.37
N SER A 500 -4.35 -30.69 13.27
CA SER A 500 -3.36 -31.69 12.89
C SER A 500 -3.99 -32.91 12.22
N ALA A 501 -5.17 -33.34 12.67
CA ALA A 501 -5.90 -34.43 12.02
C ALA A 501 -6.27 -34.07 10.57
N PHE A 502 -6.76 -32.85 10.34
CA PHE A 502 -7.03 -32.37 8.99
C PHE A 502 -5.76 -32.32 8.12
N PHE A 503 -4.66 -31.78 8.64
CA PHE A 503 -3.39 -31.72 7.91
C PHE A 503 -2.90 -33.12 7.49
N LEU A 504 -2.94 -34.10 8.40
CA LEU A 504 -2.54 -35.48 8.12
C LEU A 504 -3.46 -36.16 7.09
N SER A 505 -4.77 -35.92 7.15
CA SER A 505 -5.73 -36.53 6.22
C SER A 505 -5.60 -36.06 4.77
N GLN A 506 -5.01 -34.90 4.53
CA GLN A 506 -4.81 -34.30 3.21
C GLN A 506 -3.44 -34.66 2.59
N GLY A 507 -2.66 -35.54 3.23
CA GLY A 507 -1.38 -36.02 2.70
C GLY A 507 -0.19 -35.10 2.95
N GLY A 508 -0.25 -34.23 3.96
CA GLY A 508 0.87 -33.37 4.38
C GLY A 508 1.98 -34.20 5.04
N GLY A 509 2.89 -34.74 4.23
CA GLY A 509 4.13 -35.41 4.63
C GLY A 509 5.34 -34.71 4.03
#